data_AF-A0A524DKB2-F1
#
_entry.id   AF-A0A524DKB2-F1
#
_cell.length_a   1.000
_cell.length_b   1.000
_cell.length_c   1.000
_cell.angle_alpha   90.00
_cell.angle_beta   90.00
_cell.angle_gamma   90.00
#
_symmetry.space_group_name_H-M   'P 1'
#
loop_
_entity.id
_entity.type
_entity.pdbx_description
1 polymer ?
#
loop_
_entity_poly.entity_id
_entity_poly.type
_entity_poly.pdbx_seq_one_letter_code
_entity_poly.pdbx_strand_id
1 'polypeptide(L)'
;MEEEINELKKRVKENPDNMNNWMELAHMYYEIGKLDKAIDSYMQSLKLDPKNAPLWHNLGYIYNEKGDFENAIKNLKKALKFNPKLAISWTELSYAYLEAGKYKKTIEVCKKALELSPKDETAWINSGSAFYNLKEYDKAIEAAKKALQIVPGLDFAKIVLDLAEKAKERVNSE
;
A
#
# COMPACT_ATOMS: atom_id res chain seq x y z
N MET A 1 12.07 24.46 -1.42
CA MET A 1 11.05 23.58 -2.04
C MET A 1 10.77 23.94 -3.49
N GLU A 2 10.23 25.12 -3.83
CA GLU A 2 9.98 25.46 -5.25
C GLU A 2 11.26 25.71 -6.06
N GLU A 3 12.24 26.39 -5.47
CA GLU A 3 13.58 26.59 -6.07
C GLU A 3 14.30 25.26 -6.34
N GLU A 4 14.27 24.36 -5.36
CA GLU A 4 14.83 23.01 -5.45
C GLU A 4 14.18 22.17 -6.55
N ILE A 5 12.85 22.22 -6.69
CA ILE A 5 12.13 21.57 -7.80
C ILE A 5 12.57 22.16 -9.15
N ASN A 6 12.79 23.48 -9.23
CA ASN A 6 13.27 24.10 -10.47
C ASN A 6 14.70 23.69 -10.81
N GLU A 7 15.56 23.54 -9.80
CA GLU A 7 16.92 23.02 -9.99
C GLU A 7 16.88 21.55 -10.46
N LEU A 8 16.09 20.69 -9.83
CA LEU A 8 15.90 19.30 -10.24
C LEU A 8 15.35 19.19 -11.66
N LYS A 9 14.38 20.05 -12.03
CA LYS A 9 13.85 20.15 -13.40
C LYS A 9 14.93 20.53 -14.41
N LYS A 10 15.91 21.36 -14.03
CA LYS A 10 17.05 21.70 -14.89
C LYS A 10 17.99 20.49 -15.02
N ARG A 11 18.30 19.81 -13.91
CA ARG A 11 19.16 18.62 -13.90
C ARG A 11 18.62 17.48 -14.77
N VAL A 12 17.31 17.19 -14.72
CA VAL A 12 16.71 16.15 -15.57
C VAL A 12 16.67 16.53 -17.05
N LYS A 13 16.74 17.83 -17.40
CA LYS A 13 16.84 18.28 -18.79
C LYS A 13 18.28 18.20 -19.31
N GLU A 14 19.25 18.56 -18.47
CA GLU A 14 20.67 18.52 -18.82
C GLU A 14 21.22 17.09 -18.87
N ASN A 15 20.70 16.22 -18.01
CA ASN A 15 21.09 14.82 -17.95
C ASN A 15 19.85 13.92 -17.76
N PRO A 16 19.09 13.66 -18.84
CA PRO A 16 17.85 12.87 -18.78
C PRO A 16 18.07 11.39 -18.50
N ASP A 17 19.29 10.88 -18.71
CA ASP A 17 19.63 9.47 -18.48
C ASP A 17 20.08 9.19 -17.03
N ASN A 18 20.07 10.22 -16.17
CA ASN A 18 20.29 10.05 -14.74
C ASN A 18 18.99 9.69 -14.03
N MET A 19 18.86 8.41 -13.73
CA MET A 19 17.72 7.84 -13.02
C MET A 19 17.43 8.50 -11.66
N ASN A 20 18.46 8.83 -10.90
CA ASN A 20 18.33 9.41 -9.56
C ASN A 20 17.73 10.81 -9.61
N ASN A 21 18.09 11.63 -10.61
CA ASN A 21 17.50 12.96 -10.77
C ASN A 21 15.99 12.89 -10.95
N TRP A 22 15.49 11.91 -11.73
CA TRP A 22 14.06 11.69 -11.91
C TRP A 22 13.39 11.17 -10.65
N MET A 23 14.06 10.33 -9.85
CA MET A 23 13.55 9.85 -8.57
C MET A 23 13.42 10.97 -7.55
N GLU A 24 14.44 11.80 -7.41
CA GLU A 24 14.44 12.96 -6.52
C GLU A 24 13.34 13.95 -6.91
N LEU A 25 13.20 14.23 -8.21
CA LEU A 25 12.13 15.09 -8.71
C LEU A 25 10.74 14.50 -8.44
N ALA A 26 10.59 13.19 -8.60
CA ALA A 26 9.33 12.50 -8.30
C ALA A 26 8.98 12.58 -6.81
N HIS A 27 9.94 12.33 -5.93
CA HIS A 27 9.80 12.45 -4.49
C HIS A 27 9.40 13.88 -4.10
N MET A 28 10.08 14.89 -4.63
CA MET A 28 9.72 16.29 -4.37
C MET A 28 8.31 16.64 -4.84
N TYR A 29 7.87 16.12 -5.99
CA TYR A 29 6.49 16.31 -6.42
C TYR A 29 5.47 15.62 -5.53
N TYR A 30 5.80 14.44 -5.00
CA TYR A 30 4.97 13.72 -4.06
C TYR A 30 4.81 14.50 -2.75
N GLU A 31 5.90 14.99 -2.16
CA GLU A 31 5.88 15.77 -0.90
C GLU A 31 5.01 17.04 -0.98
N ILE A 32 4.88 17.64 -2.18
CA ILE A 32 4.03 18.82 -2.39
C ILE A 32 2.64 18.49 -2.93
N GLY A 33 2.24 17.22 -2.91
CA GLY A 33 0.93 16.75 -3.34
C GLY A 33 0.68 16.81 -4.86
N LYS A 34 1.72 17.05 -5.68
CA LYS A 34 1.62 17.04 -7.15
C LYS A 34 1.77 15.60 -7.68
N LEU A 35 0.84 14.74 -7.28
CA LEU A 35 0.89 13.29 -7.51
C LEU A 35 1.06 12.90 -8.98
N ASP A 36 0.37 13.57 -9.92
CA ASP A 36 0.53 13.30 -11.35
C ASP A 36 1.95 13.56 -11.86
N LYS A 37 2.58 14.64 -11.39
CA LYS A 37 3.96 14.96 -11.76
C LYS A 37 4.96 14.01 -11.12
N ALA A 38 4.65 13.51 -9.92
CA ALA A 38 5.42 12.47 -9.27
C ALA A 38 5.39 11.17 -10.08
N ILE A 39 4.19 10.75 -10.53
CA ILE A 39 3.99 9.59 -11.41
C ILE A 39 4.81 9.75 -12.70
N ASP A 40 4.66 10.88 -13.41
CA ASP A 40 5.38 11.13 -14.66
C ASP A 40 6.90 11.02 -14.48
N SER A 41 7.42 11.57 -13.38
CA SER A 41 8.85 11.56 -13.07
C SER A 41 9.35 10.16 -12.71
N TYR A 42 8.61 9.40 -11.90
CA TYR A 42 8.93 7.99 -11.63
C TYR A 42 8.85 7.12 -12.88
N MET A 43 7.91 7.41 -13.80
CA MET A 43 7.83 6.72 -15.08
C MET A 43 9.06 6.99 -15.97
N GLN A 44 9.65 8.20 -15.96
CA GLN A 44 10.92 8.43 -16.65
C GLN A 44 12.05 7.61 -16.04
N SER A 45 12.13 7.58 -14.70
CA SER A 45 13.13 6.77 -13.99
C SER A 45 13.00 5.27 -14.34
N LEU A 46 11.76 4.75 -14.42
CA LEU A 46 11.48 3.38 -14.84
C LEU A 46 11.78 3.08 -16.32
N LYS A 47 11.89 4.08 -17.20
CA LYS A 47 12.36 3.83 -18.57
C LYS A 47 13.85 3.46 -18.57
N LEU A 48 14.61 4.01 -17.61
CA LEU A 48 16.05 3.78 -17.47
C LEU A 48 16.33 2.45 -16.76
N ASP A 49 15.54 2.09 -15.75
CA ASP A 49 15.55 0.75 -15.14
C ASP A 49 14.13 0.18 -14.96
N PRO A 50 13.63 -0.56 -15.97
CA PRO A 50 12.29 -1.14 -15.95
C PRO A 50 12.07 -2.22 -14.90
N LYS A 51 13.13 -2.75 -14.27
CA LYS A 51 13.07 -3.83 -13.29
C LYS A 51 13.22 -3.34 -11.86
N ASN A 52 13.31 -2.02 -11.65
CA ASN A 52 13.44 -1.44 -10.32
C ASN A 52 12.16 -1.64 -9.49
N ALA A 53 12.16 -2.65 -8.62
CA ALA A 53 10.98 -2.98 -7.80
C ALA A 53 10.53 -1.83 -6.87
N PRO A 54 11.44 -1.12 -6.16
CA PRO A 54 11.08 0.07 -5.38
C PRO A 54 10.32 1.14 -6.17
N LEU A 55 10.67 1.39 -7.43
CA LEU A 55 9.93 2.39 -8.22
C LEU A 55 8.52 1.95 -8.59
N TRP A 56 8.34 0.68 -8.93
CA TRP A 56 7.00 0.12 -9.14
C TRP A 56 6.17 0.15 -7.85
N HIS A 57 6.81 -0.03 -6.69
CA HIS A 57 6.15 0.13 -5.39
C HIS A 57 5.71 1.58 -5.18
N ASN A 58 6.59 2.56 -5.38
CA ASN A 58 6.27 3.98 -5.20
C ASN A 58 5.12 4.44 -6.11
N LEU A 59 5.09 3.99 -7.36
CA LEU A 59 3.94 4.24 -8.24
C LEU A 59 2.66 3.62 -7.67
N GLY A 60 2.75 2.37 -7.22
CA GLY A 60 1.65 1.66 -6.58
C GLY A 60 1.07 2.41 -5.37
N TYR A 61 1.95 2.86 -4.49
CA TYR A 61 1.62 3.66 -3.32
C TYR A 61 0.95 4.99 -3.70
N ILE A 62 1.49 5.73 -4.67
CA ILE A 62 0.87 6.98 -5.13
C ILE A 62 -0.53 6.74 -5.72
N TYR A 63 -0.74 5.64 -6.45
CA TYR A 63 -2.06 5.31 -6.95
C TYR A 63 -3.05 4.92 -5.84
N ASN A 64 -2.59 4.28 -4.75
CA ASN A 64 -3.40 4.08 -3.55
C ASN A 64 -3.85 5.43 -2.95
N GLU A 65 -2.92 6.37 -2.77
CA GLU A 65 -3.23 7.72 -2.26
C GLU A 65 -4.25 8.47 -3.14
N LYS A 66 -4.24 8.21 -4.46
CA LYS A 66 -5.21 8.78 -5.40
C LYS A 66 -6.57 8.08 -5.40
N GLY A 67 -6.70 6.94 -4.72
CA GLY A 67 -7.87 6.07 -4.78
C GLY A 67 -8.01 5.30 -6.11
N ASP A 68 -6.97 5.29 -6.95
CA ASP A 68 -6.94 4.53 -8.20
C ASP A 68 -6.38 3.12 -7.95
N PHE A 69 -7.20 2.32 -7.27
CA PHE A 69 -6.79 1.02 -6.76
C PHE A 69 -6.42 0.01 -7.87
N GLU A 70 -6.99 0.12 -9.07
CA GLU A 70 -6.64 -0.78 -10.17
C GLU A 70 -5.22 -0.50 -10.70
N ASN A 71 -4.83 0.77 -10.85
CA ASN A 71 -3.46 1.10 -11.19
C ASN A 71 -2.50 0.81 -10.02
N ALA A 72 -2.93 0.98 -8.76
CA ALA A 72 -2.14 0.57 -7.61
C ALA A 72 -1.83 -0.94 -7.64
N ILE A 73 -2.86 -1.78 -7.79
CA ILE A 73 -2.73 -3.25 -7.92
C ILE A 73 -1.77 -3.61 -9.05
N LYS A 74 -1.92 -3.00 -10.23
CA LYS A 74 -1.07 -3.28 -11.40
C LYS A 74 0.41 -3.01 -11.10
N ASN A 75 0.72 -1.86 -10.52
CA ASN A 75 2.10 -1.45 -10.24
C ASN A 75 2.71 -2.24 -9.08
N LEU A 76 1.97 -2.46 -8.00
CA LEU A 76 2.43 -3.26 -6.85
C LEU A 76 2.70 -4.72 -7.23
N LYS A 77 1.85 -5.33 -8.05
CA LYS A 77 2.12 -6.67 -8.59
C LYS A 77 3.39 -6.70 -9.44
N LYS A 78 3.70 -5.62 -10.15
CA LYS A 78 4.93 -5.51 -10.94
C LYS A 78 6.15 -5.34 -10.03
N ALA A 79 6.06 -4.57 -8.96
CA ALA A 79 7.08 -4.49 -7.92
C ALA A 79 7.40 -5.88 -7.35
N LEU A 80 6.36 -6.62 -6.95
CA LEU A 80 6.47 -7.96 -6.37
C LEU A 80 6.95 -9.03 -7.37
N LYS A 81 6.68 -8.85 -8.67
CA LYS A 81 7.26 -9.69 -9.73
C LYS A 81 8.77 -9.56 -9.78
N PHE A 82 9.30 -8.35 -9.60
CA PHE A 82 10.75 -8.10 -9.64
C PHE A 82 11.44 -8.33 -8.30
N ASN A 83 10.75 -8.06 -7.19
CA ASN A 83 11.22 -8.37 -5.84
C ASN A 83 10.06 -8.88 -4.95
N PRO A 84 9.88 -10.21 -4.85
CA PRO A 84 8.81 -10.80 -4.04
C PRO A 84 9.04 -10.68 -2.52
N LYS A 85 10.24 -10.26 -2.08
CA LYS A 85 10.58 -10.09 -0.66
C LYS A 85 10.31 -8.67 -0.14
N LEU A 86 9.78 -7.78 -0.98
CA LEU A 86 9.45 -6.41 -0.61
C LEU A 86 8.16 -6.39 0.23
N ALA A 87 8.27 -6.66 1.53
CA ALA A 87 7.14 -6.82 2.46
C ALA A 87 6.13 -5.67 2.38
N ILE A 88 6.63 -4.42 2.37
CA ILE A 88 5.80 -3.20 2.24
C ILE A 88 4.91 -3.22 0.99
N SER A 89 5.35 -3.81 -0.12
CA SER A 89 4.53 -3.90 -1.34
C SER A 89 3.40 -4.91 -1.22
N TRP A 90 3.55 -5.97 -0.41
CA TRP A 90 2.45 -6.88 -0.13
C TRP A 90 1.38 -6.20 0.73
N THR A 91 1.81 -5.39 1.72
CA THR A 91 0.89 -4.63 2.58
C THR A 91 0.13 -3.57 1.77
N GLU A 92 0.82 -2.79 0.94
CA GLU A 92 0.16 -1.83 0.02
C GLU A 92 -0.77 -2.51 -0.98
N LEU A 93 -0.41 -3.71 -1.47
CA LEU A 93 -1.27 -4.47 -2.38
C LEU A 93 -2.52 -4.98 -1.66
N SER A 94 -2.40 -5.29 -0.37
CA SER A 94 -3.53 -5.70 0.45
C SER A 94 -4.53 -4.57 0.64
N TYR A 95 -4.03 -3.35 0.89
CA TYR A 95 -4.85 -2.15 0.96
C TYR A 95 -5.57 -1.90 -0.37
N ALA A 96 -4.84 -1.92 -1.49
CA ALA A 96 -5.43 -1.73 -2.82
C ALA A 96 -6.54 -2.77 -3.13
N TYR A 97 -6.33 -4.04 -2.77
CA TYR A 97 -7.37 -5.06 -2.94
C TYR A 97 -8.55 -4.89 -2.00
N LEU A 98 -8.31 -4.44 -0.76
CA LEU A 98 -9.37 -4.21 0.23
C LEU A 98 -10.33 -3.14 -0.26
N GLU A 99 -9.80 -1.99 -0.65
CA GLU A 99 -10.58 -0.86 -1.16
C GLU A 99 -11.27 -1.17 -2.49
N ALA A 100 -10.67 -2.02 -3.33
CA ALA A 100 -11.31 -2.54 -4.54
C ALA A 100 -12.38 -3.63 -4.26
N GLY A 101 -12.70 -3.93 -2.99
CA GLY A 101 -13.68 -4.94 -2.60
C GLY A 101 -13.26 -6.40 -2.87
N LYS A 102 -11.97 -6.64 -3.13
CA LYS A 102 -11.41 -7.96 -3.49
C LYS A 102 -10.94 -8.71 -2.23
N TYR A 103 -11.82 -8.87 -1.25
CA TYR A 103 -11.50 -9.33 0.12
C TYR A 103 -10.74 -10.66 0.20
N LYS A 104 -11.10 -11.66 -0.62
CA LYS A 104 -10.37 -12.94 -0.65
C LYS A 104 -8.91 -12.76 -1.09
N LYS A 105 -8.66 -11.85 -2.04
CA LYS A 105 -7.30 -11.53 -2.49
C LYS A 105 -6.55 -10.74 -1.43
N THR A 106 -7.21 -9.82 -0.73
CA THR A 106 -6.64 -9.11 0.43
C THR A 106 -6.06 -10.08 1.44
N ILE A 107 -6.84 -11.10 1.86
CA ILE A 107 -6.38 -12.11 2.82
C ILE A 107 -5.16 -12.88 2.31
N GLU A 108 -5.15 -13.27 1.03
CA GLU A 108 -4.01 -13.98 0.42
C GLU A 108 -2.73 -13.14 0.46
N VAL A 109 -2.81 -11.86 0.09
CA VAL A 109 -1.62 -10.98 0.06
C VAL A 109 -1.20 -10.53 1.45
N CYS A 110 -2.14 -10.34 2.39
CA CYS A 110 -1.82 -10.09 3.79
C CYS A 110 -1.05 -11.26 4.40
N LYS A 111 -1.45 -12.51 4.10
CA LYS A 111 -0.70 -13.69 4.55
C LYS A 111 0.76 -13.63 4.07
N LYS A 112 1.00 -13.21 2.82
CA LYS A 112 2.35 -13.03 2.29
C LYS A 112 3.11 -11.88 2.96
N ALA A 113 2.45 -10.76 3.24
CA ALA A 113 3.04 -9.67 4.01
C ALA A 113 3.48 -10.16 5.41
N LEU A 114 2.60 -10.89 6.11
CA LEU A 114 2.83 -11.39 7.47
C LEU A 114 3.84 -12.55 7.53
N GLU A 115 3.98 -13.35 6.46
CA GLU A 115 5.07 -14.32 6.34
C GLU A 115 6.46 -13.63 6.31
N LEU A 116 6.54 -12.44 5.71
CA LEU A 116 7.78 -11.65 5.60
C LEU A 116 8.00 -10.71 6.80
N SER A 117 6.91 -10.14 7.34
CA SER A 117 6.89 -9.21 8.46
C SER A 117 5.72 -9.55 9.40
N PRO A 118 5.91 -10.50 10.35
CA PRO A 118 4.83 -10.94 11.25
C PRO A 118 4.26 -9.85 12.16
N LYS A 119 5.00 -8.75 12.32
CA LYS A 119 4.64 -7.59 13.15
C LYS A 119 4.05 -6.43 12.35
N ASP A 120 3.67 -6.64 11.09
CA ASP A 120 2.98 -5.63 10.29
C ASP A 120 1.52 -5.50 10.74
N GLU A 121 1.24 -4.48 11.55
CA GLU A 121 -0.08 -4.19 12.09
C GLU A 121 -1.09 -3.81 11.01
N THR A 122 -0.64 -3.14 9.95
CA THR A 122 -1.50 -2.75 8.81
C THR A 122 -1.99 -3.98 8.05
N ALA A 123 -1.12 -4.97 7.82
CA ALA A 123 -1.52 -6.24 7.21
C ALA A 123 -2.53 -7.01 8.09
N TRP A 124 -2.41 -6.95 9.42
CA TRP A 124 -3.41 -7.52 10.33
C TRP A 124 -4.74 -6.76 10.27
N ILE A 125 -4.73 -5.43 10.25
CA ILE A 125 -5.95 -4.61 10.09
C ILE A 125 -6.64 -4.93 8.77
N ASN A 126 -5.89 -4.92 7.66
CA ASN A 126 -6.47 -5.18 6.33
C ASN A 126 -7.07 -6.58 6.24
N SER A 127 -6.44 -7.58 6.87
CA SER A 127 -7.01 -8.92 7.01
C SER A 127 -8.31 -8.91 7.82
N GLY A 128 -8.32 -8.21 8.95
CA GLY A 128 -9.50 -8.09 9.82
C GLY A 128 -10.68 -7.45 9.10
N SER A 129 -10.45 -6.34 8.40
CA SER A 129 -11.44 -5.66 7.57
C SER A 129 -11.95 -6.55 6.44
N ALA A 130 -11.08 -7.32 5.78
CA ALA A 130 -11.47 -8.26 4.74
C ALA A 130 -12.34 -9.41 5.29
N PHE A 131 -11.97 -10.00 6.44
CA PHE A 131 -12.76 -11.04 7.10
C PHE A 131 -14.12 -10.51 7.56
N TYR A 132 -14.17 -9.29 8.09
CA TYR A 132 -15.43 -8.65 8.48
C TYR A 132 -16.38 -8.52 7.29
N ASN A 133 -15.89 -8.03 6.14
CA ASN A 133 -16.69 -7.92 4.93
C ASN A 133 -17.15 -9.27 4.35
N LEU A 134 -16.40 -10.34 4.60
CA LEU A 134 -16.78 -11.71 4.27
C LEU A 134 -17.70 -12.37 5.31
N LYS A 135 -18.10 -11.62 6.36
CA LYS A 135 -18.89 -12.09 7.50
C LYS A 135 -18.20 -13.18 8.34
N GLU A 136 -16.88 -13.31 8.20
CA GLU A 136 -16.05 -14.22 9.00
C GLU A 136 -15.62 -13.53 10.31
N TYR A 137 -16.60 -13.16 11.14
CA TYR A 137 -16.39 -12.24 12.27
C TYR A 137 -15.38 -12.74 13.31
N ASP A 138 -15.31 -14.05 13.57
CA ASP A 138 -14.31 -14.62 14.48
C ASP A 138 -12.88 -14.34 14.04
N LYS A 139 -12.61 -14.49 12.74
CA LYS A 139 -11.28 -14.22 12.18
C LYS A 139 -10.99 -12.73 12.13
N ALA A 140 -12.01 -11.90 11.91
CA ALA A 140 -11.88 -10.45 11.97
C ALA A 140 -11.47 -9.98 13.38
N ILE A 141 -12.12 -10.52 14.42
CA ILE A 141 -11.81 -10.29 15.83
C ILE A 141 -10.37 -10.73 16.15
N GLU A 142 -9.97 -11.93 15.70
CA GLU A 142 -8.61 -12.43 15.93
C GLU A 142 -7.56 -11.52 15.30
N ALA A 143 -7.73 -11.15 14.03
CA ALA A 143 -6.81 -10.28 13.32
C ALA A 143 -6.71 -8.89 13.96
N ALA A 144 -7.83 -8.29 14.37
CA ALA A 144 -7.84 -7.02 15.09
C ALA A 144 -7.12 -7.10 16.45
N LYS A 145 -7.32 -8.19 17.20
CA LYS A 145 -6.60 -8.45 18.45
C LYS A 145 -5.09 -8.61 18.22
N LYS A 146 -4.67 -9.25 17.12
CA LYS A 146 -3.25 -9.34 16.75
C LYS A 146 -2.65 -7.96 16.46
N ALA A 147 -3.33 -7.11 15.71
CA ALA A 147 -2.89 -5.74 15.48
C ALA A 147 -2.73 -4.96 16.80
N LEU A 148 -3.71 -5.05 17.71
CA LEU A 148 -3.67 -4.39 19.02
C LEU A 148 -2.59 -4.95 19.97
N GLN A 149 -2.20 -6.22 19.81
CA GLN A 149 -1.06 -6.79 20.54
C GLN A 149 0.28 -6.20 20.09
N ILE A 150 0.40 -5.85 18.80
CA ILE A 150 1.62 -5.24 18.24
C ILE A 150 1.67 -3.76 18.60
N VAL A 151 0.58 -3.03 18.32
CA VAL A 151 0.44 -1.60 18.63
C VAL A 151 -0.80 -1.41 19.51
N PRO A 152 -0.61 -1.33 20.85
CA PRO A 152 -1.70 -1.01 21.76
C PRO A 152 -2.30 0.36 21.43
N GLY A 153 -3.62 0.44 21.39
CA GLY A 153 -4.33 1.70 21.16
C GLY A 153 -4.58 2.05 19.69
N LEU A 154 -4.23 1.19 18.73
CA LEU A 154 -4.46 1.42 17.31
C LEU A 154 -5.95 1.53 16.97
N ASP A 155 -6.41 2.74 16.66
CA ASP A 155 -7.85 3.05 16.54
C ASP A 155 -8.54 2.27 15.42
N PHE A 156 -7.90 2.12 14.26
CA PHE A 156 -8.45 1.30 13.18
C PHE A 156 -8.69 -0.16 13.61
N ALA A 157 -7.77 -0.74 14.39
CA ALA A 157 -7.94 -2.10 14.88
C ALA A 157 -9.10 -2.20 15.90
N LYS A 158 -9.28 -1.20 16.78
CA LYS A 158 -10.44 -1.14 17.69
C LYS A 158 -11.76 -1.05 16.91
N ILE A 159 -11.82 -0.22 15.86
CA ILE A 159 -13.01 -0.10 15.02
C ILE A 159 -13.37 -1.45 14.39
N VAL A 160 -12.40 -2.15 13.80
CA VAL A 160 -12.63 -3.47 13.21
C VAL A 160 -13.11 -4.48 14.28
N LEU A 161 -12.49 -4.46 15.47
CA LEU A 161 -12.87 -5.32 16.58
C LEU A 161 -14.33 -5.08 17.01
N ASP A 162 -14.69 -3.84 17.32
CA ASP A 162 -16.03 -3.45 17.78
C ASP A 162 -17.11 -3.79 16.75
N LEU A 163 -16.83 -3.54 15.46
CA LEU A 163 -17.76 -3.87 14.38
C LEU A 163 -17.96 -5.38 14.27
N ALA A 164 -16.89 -6.16 14.32
CA ALA A 164 -16.96 -7.61 14.22
C ALA A 164 -17.64 -8.26 15.43
N GLU A 165 -17.38 -7.79 16.65
CA GLU A 165 -18.05 -8.29 17.86
C GLU A 165 -19.56 -8.02 17.81
N LYS A 166 -19.97 -6.79 17.49
CA LYS A 166 -21.40 -6.44 17.33
C LYS A 166 -22.09 -7.25 16.24
N ALA A 167 -21.42 -7.47 15.10
CA ALA A 167 -21.99 -8.24 14.01
C ALA A 167 -22.13 -9.72 14.37
N LYS A 168 -21.16 -10.29 15.11
CA LYS A 168 -21.22 -11.65 15.62
C LYS A 168 -22.36 -11.86 16.62
N GLU A 169 -22.53 -10.93 17.56
CA GLU A 169 -23.62 -10.97 18.54
C GLU A 169 -24.99 -10.99 17.85
N ARG A 170 -25.19 -10.13 16.85
CA ARG A 170 -26.44 -10.07 16.08
C ARG A 170 -26.75 -11.40 15.40
N VAL A 171 -25.76 -12.01 14.74
CA VAL A 171 -25.94 -13.31 14.07
C VAL A 171 -26.24 -14.44 15.05
N ASN A 172 -25.70 -14.39 16.28
CA ASN A 172 -25.99 -15.40 17.29
C ASN A 172 -27.35 -15.20 18.00
N SER A 173 -27.96 -14.02 17.85
CA SER A 173 -29.27 -13.68 18.42
C SER A 173 -30.45 -13.91 17.48
N GLU A 174 -30.19 -14.26 16.22
CA GLU A 174 -31.17 -14.64 15.20
C GLU A 174 -31.33 -16.18 15.11
#